data_AF-A0A1W1X8Q8-F1
#
_entry.id   AF-A0A1W1X8Q8-F1
#
_cell.length_a   1.000
_cell.length_b   1.000
_cell.length_c   1.000
_cell.angle_alpha   90.00
_cell.angle_beta   90.00
_cell.angle_gamma   90.00
#
_symmetry.space_group_name_H-M   'P 1'
#
loop_
_entity.id
_entity.type
_entity.pdbx_description
1 polymer ?
#
loop_
_entity_poly.entity_id
_entity_poly.type
_entity_poly.pdbx_seq_one_letter_code
_entity_poly.pdbx_strand_id
1 'polypeptide(L)'
;MSWLCKQCNADNARDGSHCAVCGAPTHRRWPAAAELRPPAPPLAWWQPGLLQMLLPEGLIALLLWLATPVFAARLILHQQLLSAIALALAGLIGMPVFLVLMHHR
;
A
#
# COMPACT_ATOMS: atom_id res chain seq x y z
N MET A 1 11.13 -41.36 32.08
CA MET A 1 10.31 -40.83 30.98
C MET A 1 10.93 -39.53 30.51
N SER A 2 11.66 -39.54 29.40
CA SER A 2 12.22 -38.36 28.73
C SER A 2 11.14 -37.65 27.88
N TRP A 3 11.42 -36.45 27.34
CA TRP A 3 10.51 -35.74 26.46
C TRP A 3 11.18 -35.32 25.15
N LEU A 4 10.43 -35.43 24.05
CA LEU A 4 10.90 -35.09 22.72
C LEU A 4 10.61 -33.62 22.39
N CYS A 5 11.63 -32.88 21.94
CA CYS A 5 11.46 -31.50 21.52
C CYS A 5 10.63 -31.39 20.24
N LYS A 6 9.58 -30.59 20.24
CA LYS A 6 8.71 -30.39 19.05
C LYS A 6 9.33 -29.54 17.95
N GLN A 7 10.42 -28.81 18.24
CA GLN A 7 11.10 -27.98 17.26
C GLN A 7 12.23 -28.72 16.54
N CYS A 8 13.09 -29.44 17.28
CA CYS A 8 14.29 -30.09 16.73
C CYS A 8 14.31 -31.62 16.87
N ASN A 9 13.24 -32.21 17.43
CA ASN A 9 13.08 -33.65 17.62
C ASN A 9 14.14 -34.33 18.52
N ALA A 10 14.93 -33.56 19.26
CA ALA A 10 15.90 -34.08 20.22
C ALA A 10 15.21 -34.66 21.46
N ASP A 11 15.79 -35.73 22.03
CA ASP A 11 15.34 -36.29 23.32
C ASP A 11 15.96 -35.52 24.49
N ASN A 12 15.16 -35.18 25.49
CA ASN A 12 15.56 -34.34 26.62
C ASN A 12 15.16 -34.98 27.96
N ALA A 13 15.94 -34.69 29.00
CA ALA A 13 15.66 -35.15 30.36
C ALA A 13 14.28 -34.67 30.85
N ARG A 14 13.59 -35.53 31.63
CA ARG A 14 12.21 -35.30 32.13
C ARG A 14 12.01 -33.94 32.79
N ASP A 15 13.00 -33.51 33.55
CA ASP A 15 12.92 -32.32 34.41
C ASP A 15 13.53 -31.09 33.72
N GLY A 16 14.01 -31.24 32.48
CA GLY A 16 14.52 -30.16 31.66
C GLY A 16 13.40 -29.21 31.24
N SER A 17 13.50 -27.96 31.68
CA SER A 17 12.55 -26.89 31.31
C SER A 17 12.77 -26.37 29.88
N HIS A 18 13.93 -26.64 29.30
CA HIS A 18 14.34 -26.22 27.95
C HIS A 18 15.05 -27.37 27.24
N CYS A 19 15.02 -27.38 25.91
CA CYS A 19 15.76 -28.33 25.10
C CYS A 19 17.25 -28.03 25.15
N ALA A 20 18.07 -29.05 25.41
CA ALA A 20 19.53 -28.91 25.46
C ALA A 20 20.15 -28.56 24.09
N VAL A 21 19.44 -28.85 22.99
CA VAL A 21 19.94 -28.65 21.61
C VAL A 21 19.56 -27.29 21.06
N CYS A 22 18.28 -26.89 21.16
CA CYS A 22 17.78 -25.66 20.54
C CYS A 22 17.28 -24.59 21.52
N GLY A 23 17.30 -24.87 22.83
CA GLY A 23 16.83 -23.94 23.86
C GLY A 23 15.30 -23.79 23.95
N ALA A 24 14.53 -24.48 23.11
CA ALA A 24 13.07 -24.40 23.12
C ALA A 24 12.48 -24.85 24.47
N PRO A 25 11.48 -24.15 25.03
CA PRO A 25 10.86 -24.56 26.28
C PRO A 25 10.15 -25.91 26.15
N THR A 26 10.13 -26.68 27.23
CA THR A 26 9.34 -27.92 27.30
C THR A 26 7.85 -27.63 27.06
N HIS A 27 7.11 -28.58 26.50
CA HIS A 27 5.70 -28.38 26.14
C HIS A 27 4.82 -27.93 27.32
N ARG A 28 5.23 -28.22 28.58
CA ARG A 28 4.52 -27.72 29.78
C ARG A 28 4.61 -26.20 29.95
N ARG A 29 5.64 -25.57 29.38
CA ARG A 29 5.84 -24.11 29.33
C ARG A 29 5.67 -23.55 27.92
N TRP A 30 5.19 -24.35 26.96
CA TRP A 30 4.87 -23.81 25.65
C TRP A 30 3.76 -22.79 25.84
N PRO A 31 3.99 -21.51 25.52
CA PRO A 31 2.95 -20.52 25.69
C PRO A 31 1.74 -20.90 24.83
N ALA A 32 0.53 -20.66 25.35
CA ALA A 32 -0.66 -20.71 24.50
C ALA A 32 -0.42 -19.86 23.25
N ALA A 33 -0.99 -20.25 22.10
CA ALA A 33 -0.77 -19.57 20.82
C ALA A 33 -0.99 -18.03 20.87
N ALA A 34 -1.67 -17.52 21.90
CA ALA A 34 -1.81 -16.11 22.21
C ALA A 34 -0.47 -15.39 22.54
N GLU A 35 0.48 -16.01 23.25
CA GLU A 35 1.76 -15.38 23.60
C GLU A 35 2.74 -15.36 22.42
N LEU A 36 2.61 -16.35 21.52
CA LEU A 36 3.40 -16.45 20.29
C LEU A 36 2.94 -15.43 19.23
N ARG A 37 1.84 -14.72 19.48
CA ARG A 37 1.40 -13.65 18.61
C ARG A 37 2.40 -12.50 18.78
N PRO A 38 3.18 -12.14 17.75
CA PRO A 38 4.00 -10.93 17.83
C PRO A 38 3.10 -9.76 18.23
N PRO A 39 3.56 -8.83 19.09
CA PRO A 39 2.78 -7.65 19.44
C PRO A 39 2.33 -7.00 18.13
N ALA A 40 1.03 -6.68 18.04
CA ALA A 40 0.49 -6.00 16.88
C ALA A 40 1.43 -4.83 16.54
N PRO A 41 1.84 -4.66 15.27
CA PRO A 41 2.69 -3.54 14.91
C PRO A 41 2.04 -2.27 15.45
N PRO A 42 2.80 -1.36 16.07
CA PRO A 42 2.24 -0.10 16.53
C PRO A 42 1.48 0.51 15.36
N LEU A 43 0.27 1.01 15.63
CA LEU A 43 -0.54 1.77 14.67
C LEU A 43 0.29 3.00 14.25
N ALA A 44 1.21 2.78 13.32
CA ALA A 44 2.03 3.79 12.71
C ALA A 44 1.10 4.54 11.77
N TRP A 45 0.59 5.65 12.28
CA TRP A 45 -0.16 6.68 11.55
C TRP A 45 0.64 7.29 10.38
N TRP A 46 1.88 6.86 10.17
CA TRP A 46 2.69 7.08 8.98
C TRP A 46 2.85 5.79 8.17
N GLN A 47 1.83 5.26 7.49
CA GLN A 47 2.12 4.24 6.47
C GLN A 47 2.50 4.94 5.15
N PRO A 48 3.80 5.01 4.77
CA PRO A 48 4.24 5.72 3.57
C PRO A 48 3.67 5.12 2.27
N GLY A 49 3.13 3.90 2.32
CA GLY A 49 2.52 3.23 1.17
C GLY A 49 1.20 3.85 0.69
N LEU A 50 0.45 4.53 1.57
CA LEU A 50 -0.83 5.14 1.19
C LEU A 50 -0.64 6.50 0.49
N LEU A 51 0.44 7.22 0.79
CA LEU A 51 0.75 8.50 0.16
C LEU A 51 1.40 8.36 -1.23
N GLN A 52 2.11 7.25 -1.49
CA GLN A 52 2.78 7.03 -2.78
C GLN A 52 1.83 6.62 -3.92
N MET A 53 0.64 6.11 -3.61
CA MET A 53 -0.33 5.67 -4.63
C MET A 53 -1.16 6.81 -5.25
N LEU A 54 -1.34 7.95 -4.57
CA LEU A 54 -2.17 9.06 -5.06
C LEU A 54 -1.38 10.25 -5.62
N LEU A 55 -0.09 10.38 -5.30
CA LEU A 55 0.68 11.57 -5.66
C LEU A 55 1.07 11.71 -7.15
N PRO A 56 1.43 10.65 -7.90
CA PRO A 56 1.84 10.82 -9.29
C PRO A 56 0.66 11.12 -10.24
N GLU A 57 -0.47 10.45 -10.06
CA GLU A 57 -1.65 10.59 -10.93
C GLU A 57 -2.29 11.98 -10.79
N GLY A 58 -2.44 12.47 -9.55
CA GLY A 58 -2.99 13.80 -9.28
C GLY A 58 -2.10 14.92 -9.81
N LEU A 59 -0.78 14.77 -9.71
CA LEU A 59 0.18 15.73 -10.25
C LEU A 59 0.14 15.76 -11.78
N ILE A 60 0.09 14.60 -12.44
CA ILE A 60 -0.02 14.50 -13.90
C ILE A 60 -1.34 15.13 -14.39
N ALA A 61 -2.46 14.83 -13.73
CA ALA A 61 -3.75 15.42 -14.06
C ALA A 61 -3.75 16.95 -13.92
N LEU A 62 -3.16 17.48 -12.83
CA LEU A 62 -3.03 18.92 -12.60
C LEU A 62 -2.13 19.59 -13.64
N LEU A 63 -1.00 18.96 -13.99
CA LEU A 63 -0.07 19.47 -15.01
C LEU A 63 -0.71 19.48 -16.40
N LEU A 64 -1.44 18.43 -16.78
CA LEU A 64 -2.21 18.40 -18.03
C LEU A 64 -3.28 19.49 -18.04
N TRP A 65 -3.99 19.68 -16.94
CA TRP A 65 -5.02 20.70 -16.81
C TRP A 65 -4.46 22.12 -16.95
N LEU A 66 -3.30 22.41 -16.33
CA LEU A 66 -2.61 23.71 -16.46
C LEU A 66 -1.98 23.91 -17.84
N ALA A 67 -1.53 22.85 -18.51
CA ALA A 67 -0.96 22.93 -19.85
C ALA A 67 -2.02 23.19 -20.94
N THR A 68 -3.27 22.76 -20.71
CA THR A 68 -4.38 22.87 -21.67
C THR A 68 -4.69 24.33 -22.07
N PRO A 69 -4.86 25.30 -21.16
CA PRO A 69 -5.13 26.69 -21.52
C PRO A 69 -3.94 27.36 -22.21
N VAL A 70 -2.70 27.03 -21.83
CA VAL A 70 -1.48 27.57 -22.46
C VAL A 70 -1.38 27.08 -23.91
N PHE A 71 -1.68 25.80 -24.14
CA PHE A 71 -1.70 25.22 -25.47
C PHE A 71 -2.83 25.79 -26.33
N ALA A 72 -4.03 25.93 -25.77
CA ALA A 72 -5.17 26.56 -26.46
C ALA A 72 -4.88 28.03 -26.83
N ALA A 73 -4.28 28.81 -25.94
CA ALA A 73 -3.88 30.19 -26.21
C ALA A 73 -2.86 30.28 -27.36
N ARG A 74 -1.87 29.37 -27.39
CA ARG A 74 -0.91 29.29 -28.50
C ARG A 74 -1.56 28.91 -29.84
N LEU A 75 -2.53 28.00 -29.83
CA LEU A 75 -3.27 27.60 -31.04
C LEU A 75 -4.13 28.75 -31.59
N ILE A 76 -4.79 29.51 -30.70
CA ILE A 76 -5.55 30.71 -31.08
C ILE A 76 -4.63 31.76 -31.68
N LEU A 77 -3.45 31.99 -31.10
CA LEU A 77 -2.45 32.94 -31.60
C LEU A 77 -1.91 32.53 -33.00
N HIS A 78 -1.88 31.23 -33.30
CA HIS A 78 -1.43 30.68 -34.59
C HIS A 78 -2.57 30.45 -35.61
N GLN A 79 -3.74 31.08 -35.45
CA GLN A 79 -4.88 30.95 -36.39
C GLN A 79 -5.44 29.50 -36.51
N GLN A 80 -5.20 28.64 -35.53
CA GLN A 80 -5.68 27.24 -35.52
C GLN A 80 -6.94 27.10 -34.65
N LEU A 81 -7.96 27.93 -34.92
CA LEU A 81 -9.19 28.05 -34.12
C LEU A 81 -9.91 26.71 -33.92
N LEU A 82 -9.94 25.85 -34.95
CA LEU A 82 -10.61 24.55 -34.92
C LEU A 82 -9.98 23.58 -33.91
N SER A 83 -8.64 23.57 -33.83
CA SER A 83 -7.93 22.74 -32.85
C SER A 83 -8.10 23.23 -31.41
N ALA A 84 -8.20 24.55 -31.20
CA ALA A 84 -8.47 25.13 -29.88
C ALA A 84 -9.87 24.77 -29.38
N ILE A 85 -10.88 24.82 -30.27
CA ILE A 85 -12.26 24.42 -29.96
C ILE A 85 -12.34 22.92 -29.65
N ALA A 86 -11.68 22.07 -30.46
CA ALA A 86 -11.65 20.64 -30.22
C ALA A 86 -11.04 20.26 -28.85
N LEU A 87 -9.96 20.96 -28.45
CA LEU A 87 -9.32 20.74 -27.16
C LEU A 87 -10.20 21.19 -25.98
N ALA A 88 -10.87 22.33 -26.11
CA ALA A 88 -11.80 22.84 -25.10
C ALA A 88 -13.00 21.92 -24.90
N LEU A 89 -13.57 21.37 -25.99
CA LEU A 89 -14.65 20.41 -25.93
C LEU A 89 -14.21 19.07 -25.30
N ALA A 90 -13.00 18.59 -25.62
CA ALA A 90 -12.44 17.40 -25.00
C ALA A 90 -12.25 17.56 -23.47
N GLY A 91 -11.78 18.73 -23.03
CA GLY A 91 -11.66 19.05 -21.60
C GLY A 91 -13.00 19.15 -20.87
N LEU A 92 -14.02 19.72 -21.51
CA LEU A 92 -15.38 19.83 -20.96
C LEU A 92 -16.08 18.47 -20.82
N ILE A 93 -15.86 17.54 -21.75
CA ILE A 93 -16.45 16.19 -21.71
C ILE A 93 -15.66 15.27 -20.76
N GLY A 94 -14.35 15.46 -20.63
CA GLY A 94 -13.50 14.67 -19.73
C GLY A 94 -13.80 14.90 -18.23
N MET A 95 -14.14 16.12 -17.84
CA MET A 95 -14.45 16.50 -16.45
C MET A 95 -15.59 15.69 -15.79
N PRO A 96 -16.79 15.56 -16.38
CA PRO A 96 -17.88 14.80 -15.77
C PRO A 96 -17.60 13.30 -15.73
N VAL A 97 -16.92 12.74 -16.74
CA VAL A 97 -16.55 11.31 -16.76
C VAL A 97 -15.55 10.98 -15.64
N PHE A 98 -14.57 11.85 -15.43
CA PHE A 98 -13.59 11.69 -14.36
C PHE A 98 -14.23 11.81 -12.96
N LEU A 99 -15.15 12.77 -12.78
CA LEU A 99 -15.90 12.92 -11.52
C LEU A 99 -16.82 11.73 -11.22
N VAL A 100 -17.49 11.17 -12.24
CA VAL A 100 -18.33 9.97 -12.09
C VAL A 100 -17.49 8.73 -11.75
N LEU A 101 -16.33 8.56 -12.38
CA LEU A 101 -15.40 7.47 -12.07
C LEU A 101 -14.82 7.57 -10.65
N MET A 102 -14.58 8.78 -10.16
CA MET A 102 -14.08 9.03 -8.80
C MET A 102 -15.16 8.87 -7.72
N HIS A 103 -16.44 9.06 -8.05
CA HIS A 103 -17.54 8.90 -7.09
C HIS A 103 -17.96 7.42 -6.86
N HIS A 104 -17.64 6.53 -7.80
CA HIS A 104 -17.98 5.11 -7.75
C HIS A 104 -16.85 4.19 -7.22
N ARG A 105 -15.74 4.75 -6.73
CA ARG A 105 -14.67 4.04 -6.04
C ARG A 105 -14.70 4.34 -4.55
#